data_AF-A0A953MKJ7-F1
#
_entry.id   AF-A0A953MKJ7-F1
#
_cell.length_a   1.000
_cell.length_b   1.000
_cell.length_c   1.000
_cell.angle_alpha   90.00
_cell.angle_beta   90.00
_cell.angle_gamma   90.00
#
_symmetry.space_group_name_H-M   'P 1'
#
loop_
_entity.id
_entity.type
_entity.pdbx_description
1 polymer ?
#
loop_
_entity_poly.entity_id
_entity_poly.type
_entity_poly.pdbx_seq_one_letter_code
_entity_poly.pdbx_strand_id
1 'polypeptide(L)'
;MEFVLSKFYTKDFLKSSIFNFAAVLFIFFVPALSHLTALPIYLIEPMRLAVILAVVHTSKRNAFIVALTLPIFSFLVSAHPVFIKSFLIMAELILNVALFFFIKEKIKNDFISMLFSISISKTFYYSVKLVLINSLLINGDLISTPIYIQLITMMFYSLYLLIGRKKEVK
;
A
#
# COMPACT_ATOMS: atom_id res chain seq x y z
N MET A 1 -15.83 -32.36 9.11
CA MET A 1 -15.80 -31.16 8.23
C MET A 1 -15.45 -29.90 9.03
N GLU A 2 -16.04 -29.69 10.21
CA GLU A 2 -15.75 -28.54 11.09
C GLU A 2 -14.28 -28.43 11.53
N PHE A 3 -13.62 -29.55 11.87
CA PHE A 3 -12.21 -29.54 12.31
C PHE A 3 -11.21 -29.17 11.20
N VAL A 4 -11.57 -29.44 9.95
CA VAL A 4 -10.74 -29.06 8.79
C VAL A 4 -10.92 -27.58 8.50
N LEU A 5 -12.17 -27.09 8.51
CA LEU A 5 -12.50 -25.68 8.32
C LEU A 5 -11.87 -24.79 9.39
N SER A 6 -11.86 -25.22 10.66
CA SER A 6 -11.22 -24.47 11.75
C SER A 6 -9.71 -24.33 11.52
N LYS A 7 -9.03 -25.41 11.15
CA LYS A 7 -7.57 -25.43 10.91
C LYS A 7 -7.16 -24.52 9.74
N PHE A 8 -7.95 -24.45 8.67
CA PHE A 8 -7.70 -23.53 7.55
C PHE A 8 -7.88 -22.07 7.98
N TYR A 9 -8.96 -21.75 8.71
CA TYR A 9 -9.21 -20.41 9.25
C TYR A 9 -8.07 -19.94 10.16
N THR A 10 -7.59 -20.80 11.05
CA THR A 10 -6.49 -20.46 11.97
C THR A 10 -5.18 -20.19 11.21
N LYS A 11 -4.88 -20.95 10.14
CA LYS A 11 -3.66 -20.75 9.36
C LYS A 11 -3.65 -19.43 8.60
N ASP A 12 -4.75 -19.08 7.94
CA ASP A 12 -4.86 -17.82 7.19
C ASP A 12 -4.90 -16.60 8.13
N PHE A 13 -5.53 -16.75 9.29
CA PHE A 13 -5.53 -15.76 10.36
C PHE A 13 -4.12 -15.53 10.94
N LEU A 14 -3.40 -16.61 11.27
CA LEU A 14 -2.02 -16.52 11.77
C LEU A 14 -1.10 -15.87 10.74
N LYS A 15 -1.18 -16.29 9.48
CA LYS A 15 -0.39 -15.71 8.38
C LYS A 15 -0.65 -14.22 8.24
N SER A 16 -1.92 -13.81 8.23
CA SER A 16 -2.31 -12.40 8.13
C SER A 16 -1.85 -11.59 9.34
N SER A 17 -1.94 -12.15 10.55
CA SER A 17 -1.52 -11.48 11.78
C SER A 17 0.00 -11.27 11.84
N ILE A 18 0.78 -12.29 11.50
CA ILE A 18 2.25 -12.19 11.41
C ILE A 18 2.63 -11.15 10.35
N PHE A 19 1.96 -11.17 9.20
CA PHE A 19 2.19 -10.19 8.14
C PHE A 19 1.91 -8.76 8.61
N ASN A 20 0.77 -8.53 9.25
CA ASN A 20 0.40 -7.19 9.73
C ASN A 20 1.37 -6.68 10.78
N PHE A 21 1.80 -7.54 11.71
CA PHE A 21 2.80 -7.20 12.70
C PHE A 21 4.14 -6.81 12.05
N ALA A 22 4.61 -7.62 11.09
CA ALA A 22 5.83 -7.31 10.33
C ALA A 22 5.71 -6.01 9.53
N ALA A 23 4.56 -5.76 8.90
CA ALA A 23 4.30 -4.54 8.14
C ALA A 23 4.34 -3.29 9.04
N VAL A 24 3.67 -3.33 10.20
CA VAL A 24 3.69 -2.22 11.17
C VAL A 24 5.10 -1.98 11.68
N LEU A 25 5.84 -3.03 12.07
CA LEU A 25 7.23 -2.91 12.49
C LEU A 25 8.11 -2.30 11.39
N PHE A 26 7.98 -2.76 10.16
CA PHE A 26 8.74 -2.22 9.03
C PHE A 26 8.46 -0.72 8.85
N ILE A 27 7.18 -0.32 8.79
CA ILE A 27 6.80 1.09 8.64
C ILE A 27 7.28 1.94 9.82
N PHE A 28 7.20 1.42 11.04
CA PHE A 28 7.71 2.11 12.23
C PHE A 28 9.21 2.43 12.12
N PHE A 29 10.01 1.50 11.58
CA PHE A 29 11.46 1.69 11.44
C PHE A 29 11.88 2.43 10.16
N VAL A 30 10.97 2.73 9.22
CA VAL A 30 11.31 3.44 7.96
C VAL A 30 12.11 4.74 8.20
N PRO A 31 11.72 5.64 9.13
CA PRO A 31 12.48 6.86 9.37
C PRO A 31 13.89 6.56 9.87
N ALA A 32 14.03 5.65 10.85
CA ALA A 32 15.31 5.25 11.41
C ALA A 32 16.22 4.59 10.37
N LEU A 33 15.67 3.68 9.56
CA LEU A 33 16.39 3.02 8.47
C LEU A 33 16.86 4.01 7.40
N SER A 34 16.06 5.05 7.11
CA SER A 34 16.45 6.09 6.16
C SER A 34 17.65 6.90 6.65
N HIS A 35 17.70 7.21 7.95
CA HIS A 35 18.85 7.88 8.56
C HIS A 35 20.09 6.98 8.64
N LEU A 36 19.93 5.71 9.03
CA LEU A 36 21.03 4.77 9.20
C LEU A 36 21.72 4.41 7.87
N THR A 37 20.95 4.26 6.80
CA THR A 37 21.48 3.84 5.49
C THR A 37 21.86 5.02 4.59
N ALA A 38 21.55 6.25 5.00
CA ALA A 38 21.55 7.46 4.16
C ALA A 38 20.74 7.32 2.85
N LEU A 39 19.95 6.26 2.72
CA LEU A 39 19.05 6.04 1.59
C LEU A 39 17.67 6.57 1.95
N PRO A 40 17.07 7.42 1.11
CA PRO A 40 15.73 7.94 1.35
C PRO A 40 14.66 6.85 1.09
N ILE A 41 14.48 5.93 2.04
CA ILE A 41 13.55 4.78 1.92
C ILE A 41 12.10 5.25 1.71
N TYR A 42 11.76 6.47 2.13
CA TYR A 42 10.45 7.06 1.84
C TYR A 42 10.16 7.20 0.33
N LEU A 43 11.19 7.26 -0.53
CA LEU A 43 11.02 7.37 -1.99
C LEU A 43 10.46 6.09 -2.61
N ILE A 44 10.64 4.95 -1.96
CA ILE A 44 10.08 3.67 -2.40
C ILE A 44 8.69 3.41 -1.81
N GLU A 45 7.95 4.44 -1.43
CA GLU A 45 6.55 4.35 -0.97
C GLU A 45 6.28 3.13 -0.06
N PRO A 46 6.95 3.03 1.10
CA PRO A 46 7.02 1.79 1.87
C PRO A 46 5.65 1.28 2.32
N MET A 47 4.68 2.18 2.53
CA MET A 47 3.29 1.80 2.83
C MET A 47 2.61 1.09 1.65
N ARG A 48 2.83 1.56 0.41
CA ARG A 48 2.31 0.89 -0.79
C ARG A 48 2.96 -0.48 -0.93
N LEU A 49 4.28 -0.58 -0.76
CA LEU A 49 4.99 -1.86 -0.76
C LEU A 49 4.34 -2.87 0.20
N ALA A 50 4.06 -2.47 1.44
CA ALA A 50 3.42 -3.33 2.42
C ALA A 50 1.99 -3.74 2.00
N VAL A 51 1.21 -2.83 1.42
CA VAL A 51 -0.13 -3.14 0.88
C VAL A 51 -0.04 -4.16 -0.27
N ILE A 52 0.93 -4.02 -1.17
CA ILE A 52 1.13 -4.92 -2.30
C ILE A 52 1.52 -6.31 -1.83
N LEU A 53 2.43 -6.38 -0.87
CA LEU A 53 2.78 -7.63 -0.22
C LEU A 53 1.55 -8.27 0.45
N ALA A 54 0.66 -7.47 1.06
CA ALA A 54 -0.60 -7.98 1.62
C ALA A 54 -1.52 -8.54 0.53
N VAL A 55 -1.65 -7.85 -0.61
CA VAL A 55 -2.44 -8.30 -1.78
C VAL A 55 -1.94 -9.64 -2.31
N VAL A 56 -0.61 -9.85 -2.34
CA VAL A 56 0.01 -11.06 -2.88
C VAL A 56 -0.03 -12.21 -1.88
N HIS A 57 0.28 -11.96 -0.60
CA HIS A 57 0.57 -13.02 0.37
C HIS A 57 -0.55 -13.28 1.37
N THR A 58 -1.56 -12.43 1.47
CA THR A 58 -2.63 -12.57 2.47
C THR A 58 -4.00 -12.69 1.80
N SER A 59 -5.03 -12.02 2.33
CA SER A 59 -6.38 -12.02 1.77
C SER A 59 -6.76 -10.63 1.30
N LYS A 60 -7.76 -10.53 0.40
CA LYS A 60 -8.36 -9.26 -0.04
C LYS A 60 -8.75 -8.39 1.16
N ARG A 61 -9.38 -8.98 2.17
CA ARG A 61 -9.77 -8.29 3.40
C ARG A 61 -8.55 -7.75 4.16
N ASN A 62 -7.49 -8.55 4.28
CA ASN A 62 -6.30 -8.14 4.99
C ASN A 62 -5.54 -7.01 4.26
N ALA A 63 -5.53 -7.00 2.93
CA ALA A 63 -4.96 -5.89 2.17
C ALA A 63 -5.66 -4.55 2.48
N PHE A 64 -6.99 -4.55 2.62
CA PHE A 64 -7.73 -3.36 3.06
C PHE A 64 -7.41 -2.97 4.51
N ILE A 65 -7.28 -3.95 5.42
CA ILE A 65 -6.87 -3.69 6.80
C ILE A 65 -5.51 -2.98 6.79
N VAL A 66 -4.51 -3.52 6.09
CA VAL A 66 -3.18 -2.95 5.99
C VAL A 66 -3.21 -1.53 5.40
N ALA A 67 -3.96 -1.31 4.32
CA ALA A 67 -4.09 0.01 3.69
C ALA A 67 -4.71 1.06 4.62
N LEU A 68 -5.65 0.65 5.47
CA LEU A 68 -6.29 1.51 6.48
C LEU A 68 -5.36 1.77 7.66
N THR A 69 -4.74 0.72 8.19
CA THR A 69 -4.03 0.79 9.47
C THR A 69 -2.67 1.45 9.34
N LEU A 70 -1.90 1.17 8.28
CA LEU A 70 -0.51 1.64 8.21
C LEU A 70 -0.35 3.16 8.29
N PRO A 71 -1.13 3.98 7.56
CA PRO A 71 -0.99 5.43 7.64
C PRO A 71 -1.37 5.98 9.02
N ILE A 72 -2.42 5.42 9.63
CA ILE A 72 -2.89 5.80 10.97
C ILE A 72 -1.83 5.46 12.01
N PHE A 73 -1.31 4.23 12.01
CA PHE A 73 -0.27 3.80 12.94
C PHE A 73 1.01 4.62 12.80
N SER A 74 1.44 4.87 11.56
CA SER A 74 2.64 5.67 11.31
C SER A 74 2.52 7.08 11.90
N PHE A 75 1.36 7.72 11.70
CA PHE A 75 1.08 9.03 12.31
C PHE A 75 1.06 8.96 13.84
N LEU A 76 0.34 8.01 14.43
CA LEU A 76 0.21 7.91 15.89
C LEU A 76 1.56 7.71 16.60
N VAL A 77 2.48 6.99 15.96
CA VAL A 77 3.73 6.59 16.59
C VAL A 77 4.88 7.54 16.27
N SER A 78 4.96 8.04 15.04
CA SER A 78 6.10 8.88 14.62
C SER A 78 5.72 10.32 14.29
N ALA A 79 4.44 10.70 14.39
CA ALA A 79 3.90 11.97 13.88
C ALA A 79 4.23 12.24 12.39
N HIS A 80 4.71 11.21 11.69
CA HIS A 80 5.10 11.24 10.30
C HIS A 80 4.38 10.11 9.55
N PRO A 81 3.59 10.42 8.50
CA PRO A 81 3.28 11.75 7.97
C PRO A 81 2.30 12.53 8.86
N VAL A 82 2.25 13.86 8.74
CA VAL A 82 1.28 14.73 9.44
C VAL A 82 -0.16 14.26 9.26
N PHE A 83 -1.01 14.53 10.26
CA PHE A 83 -2.38 14.00 10.36
C PHE A 83 -3.18 14.04 9.06
N ILE A 84 -3.28 15.20 8.39
CA ILE A 84 -4.09 15.30 7.16
C ILE A 84 -3.47 14.49 6.01
N LYS A 85 -2.12 14.43 5.94
CA LYS A 85 -1.43 13.60 4.94
C LYS A 85 -1.63 12.11 5.21
N SER A 86 -1.75 11.67 6.46
CA SER A 86 -1.99 10.25 6.76
C SER A 86 -3.37 9.80 6.26
N PHE A 87 -4.41 10.61 6.42
CA PHE A 87 -5.74 10.34 5.84
C PHE A 87 -5.73 10.35 4.31
N LEU A 88 -5.00 11.29 3.71
CA LEU A 88 -4.87 11.35 2.26
C LEU A 88 -4.17 10.10 1.69
N ILE A 89 -3.07 9.66 2.32
CA ILE A 89 -2.35 8.43 1.93
C ILE A 89 -3.24 7.20 2.18
N MET A 90 -3.97 7.16 3.29
CA MET A 90 -4.93 6.10 3.57
C MET A 90 -5.98 5.97 2.48
N ALA A 91 -6.60 7.09 2.07
CA ALA A 91 -7.59 7.10 0.99
C ALA A 91 -6.97 6.60 -0.33
N GLU A 92 -5.75 7.03 -0.65
CA GLU A 92 -5.02 6.59 -1.83
C GLU A 92 -4.74 5.08 -1.84
N LEU A 93 -4.26 4.51 -0.73
CA LEU A 93 -3.96 3.09 -0.61
C LEU A 93 -5.23 2.23 -0.64
N ILE A 94 -6.30 2.66 0.03
CA ILE A 94 -7.60 1.98 -0.02
C ILE A 94 -8.13 1.98 -1.46
N LEU A 95 -8.07 3.13 -2.14
CA LEU A 95 -8.48 3.25 -3.53
C LEU A 95 -7.62 2.36 -4.44
N ASN A 96 -6.31 2.28 -4.21
CA ASN A 96 -5.42 1.40 -4.94
C ASN A 96 -5.86 -0.07 -4.83
N VAL A 97 -6.11 -0.56 -3.61
CA VAL A 97 -6.59 -1.93 -3.38
C VAL A 97 -7.94 -2.17 -4.04
N ALA A 98 -8.88 -1.23 -3.89
CA ALA A 98 -10.21 -1.33 -4.48
C ALA A 98 -10.17 -1.41 -6.01
N LEU A 99 -9.43 -0.49 -6.65
CA LEU A 99 -9.25 -0.45 -8.10
C LEU A 99 -8.53 -1.68 -8.61
N PHE A 100 -7.51 -2.17 -7.90
CA PHE A 100 -6.80 -3.37 -8.30
C PHE A 100 -7.75 -4.58 -8.42
N PHE A 101 -8.57 -4.85 -7.40
CA PHE A 101 -9.51 -5.98 -7.46
C PHE A 101 -10.62 -5.75 -8.50
N PHE A 102 -11.14 -4.53 -8.63
CA PHE A 102 -12.16 -4.18 -9.62
C PHE A 102 -11.67 -4.33 -11.06
N ILE A 103 -10.46 -3.85 -11.37
CA ILE A 103 -9.86 -3.94 -12.71
C ILE A 103 -9.46 -5.38 -13.00
N LYS A 104 -8.94 -6.11 -12.01
CA LYS A 104 -8.57 -7.52 -12.14
C LYS A 104 -9.75 -8.39 -12.57
N GLU A 105 -10.94 -8.15 -12.01
CA GLU A 105 -12.15 -8.88 -12.39
C GLU A 105 -12.49 -8.72 -13.89
N LYS A 106 -12.16 -7.57 -14.49
CA LYS A 106 -12.42 -7.26 -15.91
C LYS A 106 -11.30 -7.70 -16.85
N ILE A 107 -10.05 -7.34 -16.55
CA ILE A 107 -8.91 -7.53 -17.46
C ILE A 107 -8.27 -8.92 -17.27
N LYS A 108 -8.40 -9.52 -16.08
CA LYS A 108 -7.77 -10.80 -15.70
C LYS A 108 -6.24 -10.84 -15.83
N ASN A 109 -5.59 -9.69 -15.99
CA ASN A 109 -4.14 -9.55 -16.00
C ASN A 109 -3.68 -8.77 -14.76
N ASP A 110 -2.94 -9.46 -13.90
CA ASP A 110 -2.45 -8.94 -12.62
C ASP A 110 -1.55 -7.70 -12.78
N PHE A 111 -0.64 -7.72 -13.74
CA PHE A 111 0.28 -6.61 -14.02
C PHE A 111 -0.46 -5.36 -14.47
N ILE A 112 -1.32 -5.49 -15.47
CA ILE A 112 -2.09 -4.37 -16.03
C ILE A 112 -3.03 -3.80 -14.98
N SER A 113 -3.71 -4.68 -14.22
CA SER A 113 -4.62 -4.25 -13.15
C SER A 113 -3.87 -3.44 -12.09
N MET A 114 -2.64 -3.85 -11.76
CA MET A 114 -1.85 -3.13 -10.78
C MET A 114 -1.34 -1.79 -11.29
N LEU A 115 -0.77 -1.76 -12.50
CA LEU A 115 -0.31 -0.52 -13.12
C LEU A 115 -1.40 0.54 -13.16
N PHE A 116 -2.60 0.18 -13.63
CA PHE A 116 -3.71 1.13 -13.71
C PHE A 116 -4.22 1.52 -12.33
N SER A 117 -4.32 0.57 -11.39
CA SER A 117 -4.74 0.89 -10.02
C SER A 117 -3.81 1.89 -9.34
N ILE A 118 -2.49 1.75 -9.52
CA ILE A 118 -1.48 2.67 -8.98
C ILE A 118 -1.58 4.02 -9.68
N SER A 119 -1.63 4.01 -11.01
CA SER A 119 -1.73 5.25 -11.79
C SER A 119 -2.95 6.08 -11.36
N ILE A 120 -4.13 5.46 -11.31
CA ILE A 120 -5.39 6.13 -10.99
C ILE A 120 -5.41 6.59 -9.52
N SER A 121 -5.00 5.73 -8.57
CA SER A 121 -4.99 6.11 -7.15
C SER A 121 -4.06 7.29 -6.89
N LYS A 122 -2.95 7.35 -7.62
CA LYS A 122 -1.96 8.42 -7.48
C LYS A 122 -2.41 9.72 -8.13
N THR A 123 -3.08 9.66 -9.27
CA THR A 123 -3.76 10.82 -9.85
C THR A 123 -4.79 11.38 -8.87
N PHE A 124 -5.57 10.52 -8.21
CA PHE A 124 -6.49 10.92 -7.15
C PHE A 124 -5.76 11.59 -5.96
N TYR A 125 -4.64 11.04 -5.52
CA TYR A 125 -3.85 11.64 -4.45
C TYR A 125 -3.37 13.04 -4.80
N TYR A 126 -2.81 13.24 -6.00
CA TYR A 126 -2.33 14.56 -6.40
C TYR A 126 -3.47 15.56 -6.64
N SER A 127 -4.62 15.12 -7.15
CA SER A 127 -5.77 16.02 -7.31
C SER A 127 -6.31 16.49 -5.97
N VAL A 128 -6.47 15.60 -4.98
CA VAL A 128 -6.89 15.99 -3.63
C VAL A 128 -5.81 16.80 -2.91
N LYS A 129 -4.52 16.43 -3.07
CA LYS A 129 -3.41 17.20 -2.50
C LYS A 129 -3.39 18.64 -3.01
N LEU A 130 -3.68 18.86 -4.29
CA LEU A 130 -3.78 20.20 -4.89
C LEU A 130 -4.85 21.04 -4.17
N VAL A 131 -6.03 20.46 -3.94
CA VAL A 131 -7.11 21.14 -3.20
C VAL A 131 -6.67 21.49 -1.77
N LEU A 132 -6.02 20.56 -1.07
CA LEU A 132 -5.57 20.75 0.31
C LEU A 132 -4.43 21.78 0.46
N ILE A 133 -3.56 21.89 -0.54
CA ILE A 133 -2.53 22.93 -0.59
C ILE A 133 -3.20 24.29 -0.81
N ASN A 134 -4.12 24.38 -1.77
CA ASN A 134 -4.83 25.64 -2.08
C ASN A 134 -5.70 26.11 -0.90
N SER A 135 -6.21 25.20 -0.07
CA SER A 135 -6.95 25.53 1.15
C SER A 135 -6.06 25.80 2.36
N LEU A 136 -4.73 25.90 2.20
CA LEU A 136 -3.73 26.12 3.25
C LEU A 136 -3.77 25.07 4.39
N LEU A 137 -4.37 23.90 4.16
CA LEU A 137 -4.43 22.81 5.14
C LEU A 137 -3.13 22.01 5.19
N ILE A 138 -2.38 21.99 4.08
CA ILE A 138 -1.13 21.26 3.95
C ILE A 138 -0.08 22.13 3.27
N ASN A 139 1.12 22.14 3.84
CA ASN A 139 2.30 22.77 3.25
C ASN A 139 3.20 21.77 2.50
N GLY A 140 3.88 22.28 1.47
CA GLY A 140 4.90 21.60 0.68
C GLY A 140 4.56 21.45 -0.81
N ASP A 141 5.50 20.95 -1.58
CA ASP A 141 5.36 20.83 -3.03
C ASP A 141 4.29 19.81 -3.43
N LEU A 142 3.58 20.07 -4.53
CA LEU A 142 2.56 19.16 -5.07
C LEU A 142 3.16 17.79 -5.39
N ILE A 143 4.30 17.75 -6.07
CA ILE A 143 5.04 16.54 -6.39
C ILE A 143 6.31 16.52 -5.55
N SER A 144 6.31 15.70 -4.49
CA SER A 144 7.44 15.62 -3.55
C SER A 144 8.42 14.48 -3.89
N THR A 145 7.97 13.49 -4.68
CA THR A 145 8.82 12.39 -5.15
C THR A 145 9.11 12.56 -6.64
N PRO A 146 10.37 12.41 -7.09
CA PRO A 146 10.68 12.53 -8.50
C PRO A 146 9.88 11.53 -9.36
N ILE A 147 9.36 12.00 -10.50
CA ILE A 147 8.46 11.22 -11.37
C ILE A 147 9.11 9.91 -11.83
N TYR A 148 10.41 9.90 -12.13
CA TYR A 148 11.11 8.70 -12.55
C TYR A 148 11.10 7.60 -11.47
N ILE A 149 11.25 7.96 -10.18
CA ILE A 149 11.19 7.00 -9.07
C ILE A 149 9.77 6.44 -8.94
N GLN A 150 8.76 7.28 -9.11
CA GLN A 150 7.37 6.86 -9.09
C GLN A 150 7.07 5.84 -10.20
N LEU A 151 7.60 6.04 -11.40
CA LEU A 151 7.44 5.11 -12.52
C LEU A 151 8.18 3.79 -12.27
N ILE A 152 9.42 3.85 -11.76
CA ILE A 152 10.22 2.67 -11.44
C ILE A 152 9.53 1.82 -10.36
N THR A 153 9.10 2.44 -9.26
CA THR A 153 8.42 1.74 -8.15
C THR A 153 7.09 1.15 -8.62
N MET A 154 6.31 1.90 -9.40
CA MET A 154 5.06 1.40 -10.00
C MET A 154 5.29 0.16 -10.87
N MET A 155 6.33 0.17 -11.71
CA MET A 155 6.69 -1.00 -12.52
C MET A 155 7.15 -2.17 -11.67
N PHE A 156 8.04 -1.92 -10.71
CA PHE A 156 8.55 -2.94 -9.80
C PHE A 156 7.41 -3.66 -9.06
N TYR A 157 6.44 -2.91 -8.54
CA TYR A 157 5.28 -3.47 -7.85
C TYR A 157 4.36 -4.28 -8.75
N SER A 158 4.15 -3.81 -9.97
CA SER A 158 3.30 -4.50 -10.93
C SER A 158 3.94 -5.81 -11.39
N LEU A 159 5.26 -5.80 -11.63
CA LEU A 159 6.05 -7.01 -11.94
C LEU A 159 6.05 -7.99 -10.76
N TYR A 160 6.26 -7.49 -9.54
CA TYR A 160 6.23 -8.31 -8.34
C TYR A 160 4.91 -9.05 -8.19
N LEU A 161 3.79 -8.36 -8.44
CA LEU A 161 2.46 -8.96 -8.35
C LEU A 161 2.24 -10.05 -9.42
N LEU A 162 2.74 -9.84 -10.64
CA LEU A 162 2.68 -10.82 -11.73
C LEU A 162 3.43 -12.12 -11.39
N ILE A 163 4.58 -12.02 -10.71
CA ILE A 163 5.40 -13.18 -10.35
C ILE A 163 4.89 -13.84 -9.06
N GLY A 164 4.54 -13.03 -8.06
CA GLY A 164 4.23 -13.50 -6.71
C GLY A 164 2.83 -14.06 -6.55
N ARG A 165 1.85 -13.60 -7.34
CA ARG A 165 0.48 -14.10 -7.23
C ARG A 165 0.34 -15.41 -8.01
N LYS A 166 0.18 -16.51 -7.29
CA LYS A 166 -0.16 -17.80 -7.90
C LYS A 166 -1.48 -17.62 -8.67
N LYS A 167 -1.48 -17.95 -9.97
CA LYS A 167 -2.71 -17.96 -10.77
C LYS A 167 -3.72 -18.85 -10.06
N GLU A 168 -4.84 -18.26 -9.67
CA GLU A 168 -6.02 -19.03 -9.29
C GLU A 168 -6.40 -19.83 -10.55
N VAL A 169 -6.03 -21.11 -10.59
CA VAL A 169 -6.53 -22.05 -11.59
C VAL A 169 -8.02 -22.14 -11.33
N LYS A 170 -8.81 -21.54 -12.22
CA LYS A 170 -10.27 -21.64 -12.19
C LYS A 170 -10.71 -23.07 -12.41
#